data_AF-B3E9K2-F1
#
_entry.id   AF-B3E9K2-F1
#
_cell.length_a   1.000
_cell.length_b   1.000
_cell.length_c   1.000
_cell.angle_alpha   90.00
_cell.angle_beta   90.00
_cell.angle_gamma   90.00
#
_symmetry.space_group_name_H-M   'P 1'
#
loop_
_entity.id
_entity.type
_entity.pdbx_description
1 polymer ?
#
loop_
_entity_poly.entity_id
_entity_poly.type
_entity_poly.pdbx_seq_one_letter_code
_entity_poly.pdbx_strand_id
1 'polypeptide(L)' 'MHTMPVSALDLKLARVCELCPVCRHARKQQQGLAFRLVKGIEQDICPFCRAYERVHGRKAHQQKQ' A
#
# COMPACT_ATOMS: atom_id res chain seq x y z
N MET A 1 -2.21 -3.96 23.92
CA MET A 1 -1.92 -4.10 22.47
C MET A 1 -3.17 -4.63 21.77
N HIS A 2 -3.98 -3.77 21.17
CA HIS A 2 -5.11 -4.20 20.34
C HIS A 2 -4.58 -4.44 18.92
N THR A 3 -4.04 -5.63 18.65
CA THR A 3 -3.83 -6.10 17.28
C THR A 3 -5.18 -6.53 16.73
N MET A 4 -5.89 -5.61 16.07
CA MET A 4 -7.11 -5.97 15.33
C MET A 4 -6.76 -7.10 14.35
N PRO A 5 -7.50 -8.21 14.34
CA PRO A 5 -7.23 -9.31 13.43
C PRO A 5 -7.38 -8.81 11.99
N VAL A 6 -6.30 -8.92 11.22
CA VAL A 6 -6.30 -8.66 9.78
C VAL A 6 -7.43 -9.49 9.15
N SER A 7 -8.43 -8.82 8.57
CA SER A 7 -9.63 -9.50 8.07
C SER A 7 -9.39 -10.09 6.68
N ALA A 8 -10.20 -11.06 6.27
CA ALA A 8 -10.13 -11.64 4.92
C ALA A 8 -10.28 -10.58 3.80
N LEU A 9 -11.00 -9.49 4.09
CA LEU A 9 -11.10 -8.32 3.23
C LEU A 9 -9.76 -7.59 3.11
N ASP A 10 -9.07 -7.30 4.22
CA ASP A 10 -7.75 -6.65 4.21
C ASP A 10 -6.75 -7.44 3.37
N LEU A 11 -6.76 -8.77 3.46
CA LEU A 11 -5.90 -9.65 2.64
C LEU A 11 -6.19 -9.53 1.14
N LYS A 12 -7.46 -9.50 0.74
CA LYS A 12 -7.85 -9.30 -0.66
C LYS A 12 -7.47 -7.91 -1.16
N LEU A 13 -7.74 -6.87 -0.36
CA LEU A 13 -7.41 -5.48 -0.65
C LEU A 13 -5.88 -5.29 -0.80
N ALA A 14 -5.09 -5.92 0.06
CA ALA A 14 -3.64 -5.90 -0.02
C ALA A 14 -3.13 -6.54 -1.33
N ARG A 15 -3.68 -7.69 -1.73
CA ARG A 15 -3.35 -8.30 -3.04
C ARG A 15 -3.69 -7.38 -4.21
N VAL A 16 -4.82 -6.68 -4.15
CA VAL A 16 -5.18 -5.68 -5.17
C VAL A 16 -4.20 -4.51 -5.17
N CYS A 17 -3.70 -4.07 -4.01
CA CYS A 17 -2.66 -3.05 -3.92
C CYS A 17 -1.37 -3.49 -4.63
N GLU A 18 -1.00 -4.77 -4.54
CA GLU A 18 0.17 -5.32 -5.26
C GLU A 18 -0.01 -5.34 -6.78
N LEU A 19 -1.24 -5.52 -7.25
CA LEU A 19 -1.61 -5.50 -8.67
C LEU A 19 -1.85 -4.06 -9.19
N CYS A 20 -1.98 -3.07 -8.31
CA CYS A 20 -2.25 -1.70 -8.70
C CYS A 20 -1.07 -1.14 -9.51
N PRO A 21 -1.28 -0.72 -10.78
CA PRO A 21 -0.20 -0.25 -11.64
C PRO A 21 0.48 1.00 -11.07
N VAL A 22 -0.27 1.87 -10.37
CA VAL A 22 0.26 3.08 -9.73
C VAL A 22 1.16 2.72 -8.54
N CYS A 23 0.69 1.87 -7.63
CA CYS A 23 1.49 1.43 -6.47
C CYS A 23 2.72 0.63 -6.91
N ARG A 24 2.56 -0.24 -7.92
CA ARG A 24 3.65 -1.00 -8.52
C ARG A 24 4.69 -0.11 -9.18
N HIS A 25 4.26 0.92 -9.91
CA HIS A 25 5.17 1.88 -10.55
C HIS A 25 5.87 2.75 -9.49
N ALA A 26 5.14 3.24 -8.49
CA ALA A 26 5.71 3.99 -7.37
C ALA A 26 6.73 3.17 -6.57
N ARG A 27 6.45 1.87 -6.33
CA ARG A 27 7.40 0.94 -5.71
C ARG A 27 8.61 0.68 -6.61
N LYS A 28 8.42 0.51 -7.92
CA LYS A 28 9.54 0.22 -8.84
C LYS A 28 10.48 1.41 -8.99
N GLN A 29 9.94 2.60 -9.15
CA GLN A 29 10.74 3.80 -9.42
C GLN A 29 11.23 4.45 -8.12
N GLN A 30 10.46 4.41 -7.03
CA GLN A 30 10.70 5.13 -5.76
C GLN A 30 10.99 6.64 -5.89
N GLN A 31 10.78 7.20 -7.08
CA GLN A 31 11.06 8.58 -7.43
C GLN A 31 10.07 9.06 -8.49
N GLY A 32 9.83 10.38 -8.53
CA GLY A 32 8.96 11.02 -9.52
C GLY A 32 7.54 11.32 -9.03
N LEU A 33 6.69 11.75 -9.96
CA LEU A 33 5.34 12.25 -9.67
C LEU A 33 4.43 11.17 -9.08
N ALA A 34 4.49 9.94 -9.62
CA ALA A 34 3.69 8.82 -9.14
C ALA A 34 4.02 8.46 -7.68
N PHE A 35 5.30 8.51 -7.29
CA PHE A 35 5.73 8.28 -5.92
C PHE A 35 5.19 9.36 -4.97
N ARG A 36 5.30 10.65 -5.37
CA ARG A 36 4.75 11.76 -4.58
C ARG A 36 3.24 11.68 -4.43
N LEU A 37 2.54 11.29 -5.49
CA LEU A 37 1.09 11.12 -5.48
C LEU A 37 0.69 10.00 -4.53
N VAL A 38 1.27 8.79 -4.68
CA VAL A 38 1.03 7.66 -3.76
C VAL A 38 1.33 8.06 -2.32
N LYS A 39 2.46 8.74 -2.07
CA LYS A 39 2.84 9.23 -0.73
C LYS A 39 1.79 10.16 -0.11
N GLY A 40 1.11 10.96 -0.91
CA GLY A 40 0.03 11.84 -0.46
C GLY A 40 -1.31 11.12 -0.25
N ILE A 41 -1.62 10.10 -1.06
CA ILE A 41 -2.96 9.47 -1.09
C ILE A 41 -3.07 8.15 -0.33
N GLU A 42 -1.96 7.51 0.04
CA GLU A 42 -1.93 6.13 0.53
C GLU A 42 -2.51 5.91 1.94
N GLN A 43 -2.62 6.96 2.76
CA GLN A 43 -3.17 6.87 4.11
C GLN A 43 -4.64 7.27 4.18
N ASP A 44 -5.05 8.27 3.39
CA ASP A 44 -6.34 8.93 3.54
C ASP A 44 -7.33 8.59 2.39
N ILE A 45 -6.83 8.42 1.16
CA ILE A 45 -7.66 8.29 -0.04
C ILE A 45 -7.73 6.84 -0.54
N CYS A 46 -6.64 6.07 -0.44
CA CYS A 46 -6.58 4.73 -1.02
C CYS A 46 -6.82 3.63 0.04
N PRO A 47 -8.00 2.98 0.07
CA PRO A 47 -8.28 1.92 1.04
C PRO A 47 -7.37 0.69 0.86
N PHE A 48 -6.87 0.45 -0.36
CA PHE A 48 -5.97 -0.65 -0.68
C PHE A 48 -4.58 -0.48 -0.06
N CYS A 49 -4.03 0.75 -0.10
CA CYS A 49 -2.73 1.04 0.52
C CYS A 49 -2.80 0.89 2.04
N ARG A 50 -3.90 1.34 2.65
CA ARG A 50 -4.15 1.18 4.09
C ARG A 50 -4.26 -0.29 4.48
N ALA A 51 -4.96 -1.10 3.70
CA ALA A 51 -5.03 -2.54 3.92
C ALA A 51 -3.65 -3.21 3.75
N TYR A 52 -2.89 -2.85 2.71
CA TYR A 52 -1.53 -3.35 2.50
C TYR A 52 -0.61 -3.03 3.68
N GLU A 53 -0.70 -1.83 4.25
CA GLU A 53 0.05 -1.45 5.44
C GLU A 53 -0.35 -2.26 6.68
N ARG A 54 -1.65 -2.50 6.89
CA ARG A 54 -2.11 -3.35 8.01
C ARG A 54 -1.66 -4.80 7.88
N VAL A 55 -1.68 -5.34 6.66
CA VAL A 55 -1.32 -6.74 6.37
C VAL A 55 0.19 -6.95 6.42
N HIS A 56 0.95 -6.08 5.77
CA HIS A 56 2.40 -6.24 5.61
C HIS A 56 3.24 -5.41 6.59
N GLY A 57 2.64 -4.51 7.36
CA GLY A 57 3.35 -3.61 8.28
C GLY A 57 4.25 -2.58 7.59
N ARG A 58 4.04 -2.31 6.28
CA ARG A 58 4.89 -1.45 5.47
C ARG A 58 4.09 -0.68 4.42
N LYS A 59 4.60 0.49 4.03
CA LYS A 59 3.97 1.35 3.02
C LYS A 59 4.00 0.70 1.64
N ALA A 60 2.97 0.95 0.83
CA ALA A 60 2.85 0.35 -0.50
C ALA A 60 4.00 0.72 -1.46
N HIS A 61 4.60 1.91 -1.26
CA HIS A 61 5.70 2.47 -2.06
C HIS A 61 7.11 2.03 -1.61
N GLN A 62 7.27 1.41 -0.45
CA GLN A 62 8.58 0.96 0.01
C GLN A 62 9.04 -0.26 -0.81
N GLN A 63 10.22 -0.18 -1.42
CA GLN A 63 10.89 -1.37 -1.96
C GLN A 63 11.31 -2.31 -0.82
N LYS A 64 11.28 -3.60 -1.12
CA LYS A 64 12.12 -4.56 -0.39
C LYS A 64 13.58 -4.14 -0.66
N GLN A 65 14.31 -3.74 0.39
CA GLN A 65 15.78 -3.79 0.36
C GLN A 65 16.21 -5.24 0.10
#